data_AF-A0A847I5U5-F1
#
_entry.id   AF-A0A847I5U5-F1
#
_cell.length_a   1.000
_cell.length_b   1.000
_cell.length_c   1.000
_cell.angle_alpha   90.00
_cell.angle_beta   90.00
_cell.angle_gamma   90.00
#
_symmetry.space_group_name_H-M   'P 1'
#
loop_
_entity.id
_entity.type
_entity.pdbx_description
1 polymer ?
#
loop_
_entity_poly.entity_id
_entity_poly.type
_entity_poly.pdbx_seq_one_letter_code
_entity_poly.pdbx_strand_id
1 'polypeptide(L)'
;RVERMDADYYTQPVLADECRIVAERLTADCLGGRRSFGDVTVRWQTVAFRKFKFHTMELIGQTALDLPAQQVNTTGCWLQPPPGAIEATNAALAAAAASPTPSPGNGITSPGVATPSPDARAIPSLGINATPSPGATLFDAFSGVRNLLAVALPTLAMCDRYDIGGVVDASQLGVMTIILYDRYEGGVGYARHGYECAADLLKLAYDIVAGCDCDNGCPGCVGPPNLRVAIHHDPDLGRGYKIPDKAATMCLLKGWLAVSPG
;
A
#
# COMPACT_ATOMS: atom_id res chain seq x y z
N ARG A 1 -12.46 5.48 -34.06
CA ARG A 1 -13.84 5.76 -34.52
C ARG A 1 -14.77 4.93 -33.66
N VAL A 2 -15.81 5.54 -33.10
CA VAL A 2 -16.82 4.85 -32.30
C VAL A 2 -18.15 4.90 -33.04
N GLU A 3 -18.96 3.87 -32.91
CA GLU A 3 -20.30 3.78 -33.50
C GLU A 3 -21.28 3.36 -32.42
N ARG A 4 -22.51 3.89 -32.49
CA ARG A 4 -23.55 3.57 -31.52
C ARG A 4 -23.94 2.10 -31.67
N MET A 5 -23.87 1.36 -30.58
CA MET A 5 -24.29 -0.03 -30.49
C MET A 5 -25.24 -0.17 -29.31
N ASP A 6 -26.33 -0.92 -29.50
CA ASP A 6 -27.17 -1.35 -28.38
C ASP A 6 -26.57 -2.62 -27.79
N ALA A 7 -26.07 -2.55 -26.56
CA ALA A 7 -25.31 -3.61 -25.91
C ALA A 7 -25.79 -3.80 -24.47
N ASP A 8 -25.91 -5.04 -24.02
CA ASP A 8 -26.29 -5.40 -22.65
C ASP A 8 -25.08 -5.62 -21.72
N TYR A 9 -23.90 -5.15 -22.14
CA TYR A 9 -22.65 -5.27 -21.39
C TYR A 9 -21.78 -4.01 -21.51
N TYR A 10 -20.83 -3.89 -20.59
CA TYR A 10 -19.75 -2.91 -20.64
C TYR A 10 -18.38 -3.60 -20.62
N THR A 11 -17.35 -2.87 -21.03
CA THR A 11 -15.97 -3.37 -21.07
C THR A 11 -15.11 -2.71 -20.02
N GLN A 12 -14.25 -3.49 -19.36
CA GLN A 12 -13.28 -3.00 -18.38
C GLN A 12 -11.85 -3.39 -18.80
N PRO A 13 -10.89 -2.46 -18.83
CA PRO A 13 -9.51 -2.77 -19.19
C PRO A 13 -8.82 -3.60 -18.10
N VAL A 14 -7.93 -4.49 -18.52
CA VAL A 14 -6.98 -5.23 -17.68
C VAL A 14 -5.60 -4.61 -17.91
N LEU A 15 -5.04 -4.06 -16.84
CA LEU A 15 -3.75 -3.39 -16.86
C LEU A 15 -2.67 -4.33 -16.31
N ALA A 16 -1.49 -4.30 -16.95
CA ALA A 16 -0.26 -4.83 -16.40
C ALA A 16 0.69 -3.65 -16.15
N ASP A 17 1.30 -3.59 -14.98
CA ASP A 17 2.25 -2.58 -14.57
C ASP A 17 3.55 -3.20 -14.03
N GLU A 18 4.66 -2.52 -14.29
CA GLU A 18 6.00 -2.92 -13.85
C GLU A 18 6.75 -1.64 -13.44
N CYS A 19 7.45 -1.67 -12.31
CA CYS A 19 8.37 -0.60 -11.92
C CYS A 19 9.75 -1.21 -11.78
N ARG A 20 10.71 -0.76 -12.58
CA ARG A 20 12.08 -1.29 -12.62
C ARG A 20 13.09 -0.27 -12.11
N ILE A 21 13.96 -0.66 -11.19
CA ILE A 21 15.14 0.09 -10.77
C ILE A 21 16.18 0.01 -11.88
N VAL A 22 16.57 1.17 -12.41
CA VAL A 22 17.55 1.30 -13.50
C VAL A 22 18.94 1.54 -12.92
N ALA A 23 19.05 2.42 -11.94
CA ALA A 23 20.32 2.75 -11.30
C ALA A 23 20.10 3.19 -9.85
N GLU A 24 20.90 2.66 -8.92
CA GLU A 24 21.01 3.19 -7.56
C GLU A 24 22.01 4.34 -7.55
N ARG A 25 21.59 5.52 -7.08
CA ARG A 25 22.43 6.73 -6.99
C ARG A 25 22.93 6.98 -5.58
N LEU A 26 22.06 6.78 -4.59
CA LEU A 26 22.36 6.95 -3.18
C LEU A 26 21.85 5.75 -2.41
N THR A 27 22.58 5.34 -1.39
CA THR A 27 22.19 4.28 -0.45
C THR A 27 22.72 4.62 0.92
N ALA A 28 21.91 4.36 1.95
CA ALA A 28 22.28 4.57 3.35
C ALA A 28 21.43 3.69 4.26
N ASP A 29 21.91 3.48 5.48
CA ASP A 29 21.10 2.83 6.51
C ASP A 29 20.00 3.77 7.01
N CYS A 30 18.87 3.19 7.43
CA CYS A 30 17.74 3.89 8.01
C CYS A 30 17.01 2.98 9.00
N LEU A 31 17.16 3.26 10.29
CA LEU A 31 16.52 2.52 11.39
C LEU A 31 16.78 1.00 11.32
N GLY A 32 18.05 0.62 11.15
CA GLY A 32 18.48 -0.78 10.96
C GLY A 32 18.10 -1.41 9.61
N GLY A 33 17.25 -0.74 8.83
CA GLY A 33 16.96 -1.08 7.45
C GLY A 33 17.84 -0.30 6.48
N ARG A 34 17.46 -0.34 5.19
CA ARG A 34 18.13 0.38 4.12
C ARG A 34 17.18 1.35 3.45
N ARG A 35 17.69 2.53 3.11
CA ARG A 35 17.07 3.48 2.18
C ARG A 35 17.98 3.68 0.98
N SER A 36 17.39 3.78 -0.19
CA SER A 36 18.10 4.06 -1.43
C SER A 36 17.30 5.02 -2.30
N PHE A 37 17.99 5.70 -3.21
CA PHE A 37 17.41 6.61 -4.18
C PHE A 37 18.11 6.44 -5.51
N GLY A 38 17.36 6.56 -6.61
CA GLY A 38 17.91 6.48 -7.93
C GLY A 38 16.88 6.54 -9.04
N ASP A 39 17.27 6.03 -10.21
CA ASP A 39 16.46 6.05 -11.41
C ASP A 39 15.58 4.81 -11.49
N VAL A 40 14.31 5.02 -11.85
CA VAL A 40 13.33 3.95 -12.05
C VAL A 40 12.56 4.18 -13.36
N THR A 41 12.17 3.08 -14.01
CA THR A 41 11.27 3.09 -15.16
C THR A 41 9.96 2.44 -14.73
N VAL A 42 8.87 3.18 -14.84
CA VAL A 42 7.52 2.67 -14.59
C VAL A 42 6.83 2.46 -15.91
N ARG A 43 6.40 1.23 -16.19
CA ARG A 43 5.75 0.82 -17.43
C ARG A 43 4.35 0.31 -17.11
N TRP A 44 3.38 0.65 -17.95
CA TRP A 44 2.03 0.08 -17.88
C TRP A 44 1.47 -0.18 -19.27
N GLN A 45 0.65 -1.23 -19.38
CA GLN A 45 0.07 -1.68 -20.63
C GLN A 45 -1.35 -2.19 -20.39
N THR A 46 -2.27 -1.82 -21.29
CA THR A 46 -3.59 -2.48 -21.33
C THR A 46 -3.45 -3.77 -22.12
N VAL A 47 -3.47 -4.92 -21.42
CA VAL A 47 -3.16 -6.24 -21.98
C VAL A 47 -4.41 -7.04 -22.37
N ALA A 48 -5.57 -6.65 -21.85
CA ALA A 48 -6.85 -7.25 -22.19
C ALA A 48 -7.99 -6.31 -21.82
N PHE A 49 -9.21 -6.67 -22.21
CA PHE A 49 -10.42 -6.15 -21.58
C PHE A 49 -11.35 -7.30 -21.20
N ARG A 50 -12.14 -7.08 -20.15
CA ARG A 50 -13.21 -7.97 -19.68
C ARG A 50 -14.56 -7.38 -20.06
N LYS A 51 -15.53 -8.23 -20.35
CA LYS A 51 -16.92 -7.84 -20.62
C LYS A 51 -17.77 -8.25 -19.44
N PHE A 52 -18.53 -7.31 -18.89
CA PHE A 52 -19.45 -7.55 -17.78
C PHE A 52 -20.87 -7.24 -18.21
N LYS A 53 -21.80 -8.15 -17.95
CA LYS A 53 -23.22 -7.93 -18.23
C LYS A 53 -23.79 -6.87 -17.29
N PHE A 54 -24.62 -5.97 -17.82
CA PHE A 54 -25.30 -4.96 -17.00
C PHE A 54 -26.21 -5.64 -15.97
N HIS A 55 -26.35 -5.01 -14.80
CA HIS A 55 -27.15 -5.44 -13.64
C HIS A 55 -26.64 -6.69 -12.93
N THR A 56 -26.27 -7.76 -13.65
CA THR A 56 -25.82 -9.01 -13.02
C THR A 56 -24.34 -9.01 -12.64
N MET A 57 -23.54 -8.11 -13.24
CA MET A 57 -22.08 -8.06 -13.10
C MET A 57 -21.38 -9.40 -13.43
N GLU A 58 -22.03 -10.24 -14.24
CA GLU A 58 -21.46 -11.51 -14.68
C GLU A 58 -20.37 -11.25 -15.73
N LEU A 59 -19.20 -11.87 -15.55
CA LEU A 59 -18.12 -11.83 -16.53
C LEU A 59 -18.50 -12.71 -17.74
N ILE A 60 -18.84 -12.08 -18.86
CA ILE A 60 -19.29 -12.78 -20.07
C ILE A 60 -18.15 -13.03 -21.08
N GLY A 61 -16.98 -12.43 -20.87
CA GLY A 61 -15.82 -12.70 -21.71
C GLY A 61 -14.59 -11.89 -21.35
N GLN A 62 -13.44 -12.35 -21.84
CA GLN A 62 -12.17 -11.63 -21.77
C GLN A 62 -11.47 -11.75 -23.12
N THR A 63 -10.92 -10.64 -23.60
CA THR A 63 -10.21 -10.59 -24.88
C THR A 63 -8.86 -9.93 -24.68
N ALA A 64 -7.79 -10.59 -25.11
CA ALA A 64 -6.45 -10.05 -25.07
C ALA A 64 -6.32 -8.85 -26.05
N LEU A 65 -5.50 -7.89 -25.67
CA LEU A 65 -5.21 -6.69 -26.44
C LEU A 65 -3.70 -6.57 -26.62
N ASP A 66 -3.29 -6.22 -27.83
CA ASP A 66 -1.91 -5.87 -28.15
C ASP A 66 -1.81 -4.35 -28.34
N LEU A 67 -1.88 -3.63 -27.22
CA LEU A 67 -1.71 -2.18 -27.20
C LEU A 67 -0.28 -1.84 -26.76
N PRO A 68 0.33 -0.77 -27.30
CA PRO A 68 1.68 -0.38 -26.91
C PRO A 68 1.72 -0.04 -25.42
N ALA A 69 2.78 -0.50 -24.75
CA ALA A 69 3.03 -0.10 -23.39
C ALA A 69 3.47 1.36 -23.33
N GLN A 70 2.99 2.06 -22.31
CA GLN A 70 3.46 3.38 -21.95
C GLN A 70 4.52 3.23 -20.86
N GLN A 71 5.50 4.12 -20.85
CA GLN A 71 6.55 4.14 -19.85
C GLN A 71 6.89 5.56 -19.43
N VAL A 72 7.30 5.71 -18.18
CA VAL A 72 7.84 6.94 -17.61
C VAL A 72 9.18 6.60 -16.97
N ASN A 73 10.22 7.29 -17.42
CA ASN A 73 11.52 7.27 -16.76
C ASN A 73 11.52 8.39 -15.73
N THR A 74 11.75 8.04 -14.46
CA THR A 74 11.61 8.94 -13.33
C THR A 74 12.60 8.57 -12.23
N THR A 75 12.54 9.27 -11.11
CA THR A 75 13.31 8.92 -9.92
C THR A 75 12.42 8.25 -8.88
N GLY A 76 13.02 7.34 -8.12
CA GLY A 76 12.38 6.63 -7.03
C GLY A 76 13.26 6.56 -5.80
N CYS A 77 12.62 6.46 -4.64
CA CYS A 77 13.26 6.03 -3.40
C CYS A 77 12.69 4.69 -2.99
N TRP A 78 13.52 3.86 -2.40
CA TRP A 78 13.09 2.57 -1.91
C TRP A 78 13.61 2.25 -0.53
N LEU A 79 12.75 1.58 0.23
CA LEU A 79 12.92 1.31 1.65
C LEU A 79 12.84 -0.20 1.89
N GLN A 80 13.80 -0.70 2.66
CA GLN A 80 13.89 -2.10 3.08
C GLN A 80 13.95 -2.13 4.61
N PRO A 81 13.04 -2.86 5.26
CA PRO A 81 13.04 -2.98 6.72
C PRO A 81 14.25 -3.78 7.23
N PRO A 82 14.65 -3.57 8.49
CA PRO A 82 15.63 -4.45 9.13
C PRO A 82 15.15 -5.91 9.10
N PRO A 83 16.05 -6.90 8.97
CA PRO A 83 15.68 -8.32 9.00
C PRO A 83 14.84 -8.70 10.22
N GLY A 84 15.17 -8.16 11.40
CA GLY A 84 14.43 -8.40 12.64
C GLY A 84 12.96 -7.95 12.60
N ALA A 85 12.62 -6.91 11.82
CA ALA A 85 11.23 -6.49 11.64
C ALA A 85 10.45 -7.48 10.77
N ILE A 86 11.09 -8.04 9.73
CA ILE A 86 10.50 -9.07 8.87
C ILE A 86 10.28 -10.35 9.68
N GLU A 87 11.29 -10.78 10.44
CA GLU A 87 11.21 -11.98 11.29
C GLU A 87 10.10 -11.85 12.35
N ALA A 88 10.02 -10.71 13.04
CA ALA A 88 8.96 -10.45 14.01
C ALA A 88 7.56 -10.46 13.37
N THR A 89 7.43 -9.86 12.17
CA THR A 89 6.18 -9.86 11.42
C THR A 89 5.78 -11.27 11.01
N ASN A 90 6.70 -12.06 10.48
CA ASN A 90 6.44 -13.46 10.11
C ASN A 90 6.04 -14.31 11.33
N ALA A 91 6.69 -14.11 12.48
CA ALA A 91 6.32 -14.79 13.72
C ALA A 91 4.90 -14.43 14.17
N ALA A 92 4.52 -13.15 14.10
CA ALA A 92 3.17 -12.70 14.42
C ALA A 92 2.11 -13.28 13.46
N LEU A 93 2.41 -13.31 12.16
CA LEU A 93 1.55 -13.92 11.15
C LEU A 93 1.37 -15.44 11.37
N ALA A 94 2.45 -16.14 11.71
CA ALA A 94 2.40 -17.58 12.02
C ALA A 94 1.57 -17.87 13.28
N ALA A 95 1.71 -17.05 14.33
CA ALA A 95 0.91 -17.17 15.55
C ALA A 95 -0.59 -16.93 15.31
N ALA A 96 -0.92 -15.94 14.47
CA ALA A 96 -2.29 -15.67 14.05
C ALA A 96 -2.90 -16.83 13.26
N ALA A 97 -2.13 -17.45 12.35
CA ALA A 97 -2.58 -18.61 11.58
C ALA A 97 -2.80 -19.87 12.43
N ALA A 98 -2.09 -20.00 13.56
CA ALA A 98 -2.24 -21.11 14.50
C ALA A 98 -3.42 -20.95 15.48
N SER A 99 -4.03 -19.77 15.56
CA SER A 99 -5.17 -19.52 16.45
C SER A 99 -6.46 -20.08 15.84
N PRO A 100 -7.25 -20.91 16.57
CA PRO A 100 -8.48 -21.46 16.04
C PRO A 100 -9.49 -20.34 15.78
N THR A 101 -10.01 -20.27 14.55
CA THR A 101 -11.07 -19.34 14.16
C THR A 101 -12.25 -19.42 15.15
N PRO A 102 -12.72 -18.30 15.73
CA PRO A 102 -13.97 -18.34 16.47
C PRO A 102 -15.10 -18.73 15.52
N SER A 103 -15.87 -19.76 15.89
CA SER A 103 -17.10 -20.15 15.18
C SER A 103 -18.06 -18.96 15.09
N PRO A 104 -18.85 -18.83 14.02
CA PRO A 104 -19.85 -17.77 13.92
C PRO A 104 -20.92 -17.96 15.00
N GLY A 105 -20.79 -17.23 16.11
CA GLY A 105 -21.79 -17.14 17.17
C GLY A 105 -22.89 -16.17 16.78
N ASN A 106 -24.11 -16.68 16.63
CA ASN A 106 -25.32 -15.88 16.50
C ASN A 106 -25.51 -15.00 17.74
N GLY A 107 -25.58 -13.68 17.55
CA GLY A 107 -25.93 -12.75 18.61
C GLY A 107 -25.88 -11.30 18.16
N ILE A 108 -26.98 -10.79 17.63
CA ILE A 108 -27.19 -9.35 17.47
C ILE A 108 -27.18 -8.74 18.88
N THR A 109 -26.15 -7.97 19.21
CA THR A 109 -26.19 -7.05 20.35
C THR A 109 -25.92 -5.64 19.85
N SER A 110 -26.83 -4.74 20.18
CA SER A 110 -26.89 -3.35 19.73
C SER A 110 -25.69 -2.53 20.21
N PRO A 111 -25.22 -1.52 19.45
CA PRO A 111 -24.13 -0.67 19.89
C PRO A 111 -24.61 0.34 20.94
N GLY A 112 -24.01 0.27 22.14
CA GLY A 112 -24.09 1.34 23.14
C GLY A 112 -23.16 2.49 22.77
N VAL A 113 -23.69 3.70 22.70
CA VAL A 113 -22.93 4.94 22.48
C VAL A 113 -22.00 5.20 23.67
N ALA A 114 -20.69 5.17 23.43
CA ALA A 114 -19.69 5.64 24.39
C ALA A 114 -19.37 7.11 24.12
N THR A 115 -19.63 7.96 25.11
CA THR A 115 -19.33 9.40 25.10
C THR A 115 -17.83 9.63 25.38
N PRO A 116 -17.11 10.50 24.66
CA PRO A 116 -15.70 10.76 24.95
C PRO A 116 -15.55 11.76 26.11
N SER A 117 -14.65 11.44 27.06
CA SER A 117 -14.19 12.34 28.12
C SER A 117 -12.92 13.08 27.67
N PRO A 118 -12.71 14.37 28.03
CA PRO A 118 -11.72 15.22 27.40
C PRO A 118 -10.50 15.44 28.30
N ASP A 119 -9.67 14.45 28.58
CA ASP A 119 -8.38 14.68 29.26
C ASP A 119 -7.42 13.50 29.09
N ALA A 120 -6.45 13.61 28.17
CA ALA A 120 -5.16 12.91 28.26
C ALA A 120 -4.19 13.39 27.16
N ARG A 121 -3.44 14.47 27.44
CA ARG A 121 -2.13 14.71 26.79
C ARG A 121 -1.09 13.84 27.49
N ALA A 122 -0.98 12.59 27.05
CA ALA A 122 0.12 11.69 27.40
C ALA A 122 0.44 10.83 26.17
N ILE A 123 1.72 10.59 25.91
CA ILE A 123 2.16 9.67 24.85
C ILE A 123 1.59 8.28 25.20
N PRO A 124 0.69 7.70 24.38
CA PRO A 124 0.09 6.41 24.71
C PRO A 124 1.16 5.34 24.68
N SER A 125 1.17 4.48 25.70
CA SER A 125 1.92 3.23 25.72
C SER A 125 1.76 2.50 24.37
N LEU A 126 2.85 1.92 23.86
CA LEU A 126 2.97 1.11 22.64
C LEU A 126 2.07 -0.16 22.61
N GLY A 127 0.88 -0.14 23.21
CA GLY A 127 -0.07 -1.25 23.28
C GLY A 127 -0.61 -1.61 21.90
N ILE A 128 -0.32 -2.83 21.47
CA ILE A 128 -1.07 -3.50 20.40
C ILE A 128 -2.09 -4.37 21.14
N ASN A 129 -3.38 -4.10 20.98
CA ASN A 129 -4.41 -5.07 21.36
C ASN A 129 -4.83 -5.96 20.18
N ALA A 130 -4.25 -5.78 18.99
CA ALA A 130 -4.63 -6.48 17.77
C ALA A 130 -3.50 -7.38 17.21
N THR A 131 -3.67 -8.69 17.30
CA THR A 131 -2.91 -9.67 16.51
C THR A 131 -3.32 -9.60 15.03
N PRO A 132 -2.43 -9.94 14.07
CA PRO A 132 -2.81 -10.06 12.66
C PRO A 132 -4.03 -10.96 12.46
N SER A 133 -4.87 -10.65 11.48
CA SER A 133 -6.01 -11.51 11.15
C SER A 133 -5.56 -12.85 10.55
N PRO A 134 -6.32 -13.95 10.76
CA PRO A 134 -6.03 -15.21 10.09
C PRO A 134 -6.05 -15.06 8.57
N GLY A 135 -4.94 -15.41 7.90
CA GLY A 135 -4.77 -15.24 6.45
C GLY A 135 -4.14 -13.92 6.01
N ALA A 136 -3.77 -13.04 6.96
CA ALA A 136 -2.87 -11.92 6.67
C ALA A 136 -1.51 -12.44 6.15
N THR A 137 -0.92 -11.68 5.23
CA THR A 137 0.36 -12.04 4.59
C THR A 137 1.40 -10.97 4.83
N LEU A 138 2.67 -11.31 4.63
CA LEU A 138 3.76 -10.33 4.65
C LEU A 138 3.54 -9.25 3.58
N PHE A 139 2.98 -9.63 2.42
CA PHE A 139 2.64 -8.67 1.37
C PHE A 139 1.57 -7.67 1.81
N ASP A 140 0.62 -8.07 2.66
CA ASP A 140 -0.35 -7.14 3.26
C ASP A 140 0.38 -6.15 4.18
N ALA A 141 1.29 -6.61 5.03
CA ALA A 141 2.08 -5.73 5.89
C ALA A 141 2.83 -4.65 5.09
N PHE A 142 3.60 -5.06 4.08
CA PHE A 142 4.32 -4.15 3.19
C PHE A 142 3.40 -3.24 2.38
N SER A 143 2.28 -3.78 1.88
CA SER A 143 1.29 -2.99 1.14
C SER A 143 0.71 -1.89 2.01
N GLY A 144 0.35 -2.18 3.27
CA GLY A 144 -0.15 -1.18 4.20
C GLY A 144 0.91 -0.13 4.53
N VAL A 145 2.19 -0.52 4.70
CA VAL A 145 3.28 0.46 4.88
C VAL A 145 3.43 1.35 3.65
N ARG A 146 3.58 0.79 2.45
CA ARG A 146 3.64 1.57 1.20
C ARG A 146 2.47 2.55 1.10
N ASN A 147 1.28 2.09 1.48
CA ASN A 147 0.07 2.89 1.46
C ASN A 147 0.14 4.11 2.36
N LEU A 148 0.55 3.90 3.60
CA LEU A 148 0.78 4.97 4.56
C LEU A 148 1.88 5.92 4.10
N LEU A 149 2.99 5.42 3.54
CA LEU A 149 4.08 6.26 3.06
C LEU A 149 3.65 7.15 1.88
N ALA A 150 2.85 6.63 0.95
CA ALA A 150 2.30 7.40 -0.17
C ALA A 150 1.32 8.50 0.29
N VAL A 151 0.64 8.31 1.44
CA VAL A 151 -0.23 9.32 2.07
C VAL A 151 0.58 10.31 2.92
N ALA A 152 1.64 9.84 3.58
CA ALA A 152 2.48 10.63 4.46
C ALA A 152 3.42 11.57 3.70
N LEU A 153 4.00 11.12 2.58
CA LEU A 153 4.99 11.90 1.82
C LEU A 153 4.47 13.27 1.35
N PRO A 154 3.24 13.41 0.82
CA PRO A 154 2.61 14.71 0.55
C PRO A 154 2.71 15.74 1.68
N THR A 155 2.64 15.29 2.93
CA THR A 155 2.71 16.15 4.12
C THR A 155 4.12 16.71 4.33
N LEU A 156 5.16 15.95 3.96
CA LEU A 156 6.57 16.34 4.12
C LEU A 156 7.11 17.07 2.89
N ALA A 157 6.75 16.59 1.69
CA ALA A 157 7.27 17.09 0.42
C ALA A 157 6.42 18.23 -0.20
N MET A 158 5.31 18.63 0.45
CA MET A 158 4.35 19.63 -0.04
C MET A 158 3.88 19.35 -1.48
N CYS A 159 3.52 18.08 -1.75
CA CYS A 159 2.99 17.64 -3.03
C CYS A 159 1.56 17.09 -2.89
N ASP A 160 0.90 16.78 -4.00
CA ASP A 160 -0.39 16.12 -3.98
C ASP A 160 -0.21 14.58 -3.91
N ARG A 161 -1.19 13.88 -3.35
CA ARG A 161 -1.22 12.41 -3.32
C ARG A 161 -1.13 11.76 -4.71
N TYR A 162 -1.54 12.47 -5.75
CA TYR A 162 -1.49 11.99 -7.13
C TYR A 162 -0.13 12.18 -7.80
N ASP A 163 0.81 12.88 -7.16
CA ASP A 163 2.16 13.08 -7.66
C ASP A 163 3.07 11.88 -7.40
N ILE A 164 2.67 11.01 -6.48
CA ILE A 164 3.46 9.89 -5.97
C ILE A 164 2.84 8.56 -6.40
N GLY A 165 3.65 7.69 -6.98
CA GLY A 165 3.33 6.28 -7.16
C GLY A 165 4.08 5.41 -6.17
N GLY A 166 3.68 4.14 -6.08
CA GLY A 166 4.41 3.20 -5.24
C GLY A 166 4.07 1.76 -5.53
N VAL A 167 5.05 0.88 -5.30
CA VAL A 167 4.95 -0.57 -5.48
C VAL A 167 5.65 -1.29 -4.34
N VAL A 168 5.24 -2.53 -4.09
CA VAL A 168 5.99 -3.47 -3.26
C VAL A 168 6.50 -4.57 -4.19
N ASP A 169 7.81 -4.79 -4.21
CA ASP A 169 8.44 -5.80 -5.06
C ASP A 169 9.64 -6.44 -4.37
N ALA A 170 9.91 -7.72 -4.66
CA ALA A 170 11.18 -8.39 -4.32
C ALA A 170 11.90 -8.96 -5.54
N SER A 171 11.26 -9.00 -6.71
CA SER A 171 11.81 -9.69 -7.88
C SER A 171 13.15 -9.10 -8.33
N GLN A 172 13.36 -7.81 -8.07
CA GLN A 172 14.54 -7.08 -8.51
C GLN A 172 15.73 -7.15 -7.55
N LEU A 173 15.48 -7.07 -6.25
CA LEU A 173 16.53 -6.98 -5.22
C LEU A 173 16.67 -8.26 -4.38
N GLY A 174 15.84 -9.29 -4.64
CA GLY A 174 15.81 -10.54 -3.88
C GLY A 174 15.18 -10.42 -2.49
N VAL A 175 14.83 -9.20 -2.06
CA VAL A 175 14.19 -8.90 -0.77
C VAL A 175 13.01 -7.98 -0.97
N MET A 176 11.96 -8.15 -0.16
CA MET A 176 10.76 -7.31 -0.20
C MET A 176 11.14 -5.84 0.04
N THR A 177 10.82 -5.01 -0.94
CA THR A 177 11.24 -3.62 -1.02
C THR A 177 10.02 -2.76 -1.34
N ILE A 178 9.87 -1.65 -0.62
CA ILE A 178 8.87 -0.64 -0.93
C ILE A 178 9.53 0.39 -1.83
N ILE A 179 8.97 0.66 -3.00
CA ILE A 179 9.48 1.69 -3.92
C ILE A 179 8.41 2.77 -4.03
N LEU A 180 8.79 4.02 -3.79
CA LEU A 180 8.00 5.22 -4.07
C LEU A 180 8.67 5.97 -5.22
N TYR A 181 7.89 6.53 -6.13
CA TYR A 181 8.44 7.21 -7.30
C TYR A 181 7.60 8.42 -7.70
N ASP A 182 8.24 9.38 -8.35
CA ASP A 182 7.55 10.54 -8.91
C ASP A 182 6.79 10.11 -10.16
N ARG A 183 5.54 10.55 -10.32
CA ARG A 183 4.74 10.24 -11.53
C ARG A 183 5.02 11.15 -12.72
N TYR A 184 6.08 11.94 -12.63
CA TYR A 184 6.51 12.87 -13.65
C TYR A 184 7.77 12.36 -14.35
N GLU A 185 7.84 12.54 -15.66
CA GLU A 185 9.03 12.21 -16.44
C GLU A 185 10.25 12.99 -15.95
N GLY A 186 11.39 12.31 -15.83
CA GLY A 186 12.63 12.85 -15.26
C GLY A 186 12.67 12.94 -13.74
N GLY A 187 11.52 12.83 -13.06
CA GLY A 187 11.39 13.08 -11.63
C GLY A 187 11.44 14.58 -11.29
N VAL A 188 10.66 14.97 -10.27
CA VAL A 188 10.56 16.36 -9.80
C VAL A 188 11.11 16.54 -8.38
N GLY A 189 11.51 15.44 -7.73
CA GLY A 189 12.27 15.46 -6.48
C GLY A 189 11.50 15.01 -5.25
N TYR A 190 10.24 14.56 -5.36
CA TYR A 190 9.50 14.09 -4.18
C TYR A 190 10.05 12.77 -3.66
N ALA A 191 10.40 11.84 -4.55
CA ALA A 191 11.09 10.61 -4.21
C ALA A 191 12.44 10.90 -3.52
N ARG A 192 13.20 11.89 -4.00
CA ARG A 192 14.44 12.34 -3.35
C ARG A 192 14.17 12.86 -1.94
N HIS A 193 13.15 13.69 -1.78
CA HIS A 193 12.78 14.19 -0.46
C HIS A 193 12.36 13.04 0.47
N GLY A 194 11.58 12.08 -0.02
CA GLY A 194 11.21 10.87 0.72
C GLY A 194 12.42 10.02 1.14
N TYR A 195 13.48 9.97 0.33
CA TYR A 195 14.75 9.36 0.73
C TYR A 195 15.41 10.15 1.86
N GLU A 196 15.50 11.48 1.74
CA GLU A 196 16.14 12.36 2.72
C GLU A 196 15.43 12.30 4.09
N CYS A 197 14.09 12.31 4.10
CA CYS A 197 13.24 12.27 5.30
C CYS A 197 12.68 10.87 5.64
N ALA A 198 13.33 9.78 5.19
CA ALA A 198 12.79 8.41 5.31
C ALA A 198 12.40 8.01 6.75
N ALA A 199 13.18 8.41 7.76
CA ALA A 199 12.89 8.11 9.16
C ALA A 199 11.62 8.83 9.65
N ASP A 200 11.47 10.12 9.31
CA ASP A 200 10.28 10.91 9.63
C ASP A 200 9.05 10.38 8.90
N LEU A 201 9.23 9.93 7.65
CA LEU A 201 8.17 9.33 6.84
C LEU A 201 7.65 8.03 7.46
N LEU A 202 8.54 7.15 7.91
CA LEU A 202 8.18 5.91 8.63
C LEU A 202 7.48 6.19 9.95
N LYS A 203 7.94 7.20 10.69
CA LYS A 203 7.32 7.63 11.94
C LYS A 203 5.91 8.18 11.71
N LEU A 204 5.73 9.06 10.72
CA LEU A 204 4.43 9.60 10.35
C LEU A 204 3.47 8.50 9.89
N ALA A 205 3.95 7.53 9.10
CA ALA A 205 3.17 6.36 8.72
C ALA A 205 2.70 5.55 9.95
N TYR A 206 3.57 5.37 10.94
CA TYR A 206 3.21 4.73 12.21
C TYR A 206 2.17 5.53 12.99
N ASP A 207 2.33 6.84 13.10
CA ASP A 207 1.39 7.71 13.82
C ASP A 207 -0.01 7.68 13.18
N ILE A 208 -0.10 7.66 11.85
CA ILE A 208 -1.38 7.54 11.12
C ILE A 208 -2.09 6.23 11.46
N VAL A 209 -1.40 5.10 11.39
CA VAL A 209 -2.03 3.79 11.64
C VAL A 209 -2.33 3.56 13.12
N ALA A 210 -1.47 4.04 14.02
CA ALA A 210 -1.63 3.94 15.46
C ALA A 210 -2.76 4.85 15.98
N GLY A 211 -2.98 6.01 15.36
CA GLY A 211 -4.06 6.94 15.69
C GLY A 211 -5.43 6.57 15.10
N CYS A 212 -5.53 5.50 14.33
CA CYS A 212 -6.79 5.06 13.73
C CYS A 212 -7.48 4.02 14.62
N ASP A 213 -8.78 4.17 14.88
CA ASP A 213 -9.54 3.28 15.77
C ASP A 213 -10.14 2.03 15.08
N CYS A 214 -9.81 1.77 13.81
CA CYS A 214 -10.33 0.58 13.12
C CYS A 214 -9.67 -0.72 13.57
N ASP A 215 -10.41 -1.84 13.50
CA ASP A 215 -9.92 -3.15 13.94
C ASP A 215 -8.93 -3.79 12.94
N ASN A 216 -9.37 -3.96 11.69
CA ASN A 216 -8.64 -4.76 10.70
C ASN A 216 -7.92 -3.91 9.62
N GLY A 217 -8.20 -2.61 9.57
CA GLY A 217 -7.75 -1.70 8.52
C GLY A 217 -8.91 -1.03 7.79
N CYS A 218 -8.71 0.22 7.38
CA CYS A 218 -9.72 1.01 6.65
C CYS A 218 -9.06 1.91 5.58
N PRO A 219 -9.84 2.52 4.67
CA PRO A 219 -9.34 3.48 3.68
C PRO A 219 -8.61 4.68 4.26
N GLY A 220 -8.85 5.03 5.53
CA GLY A 220 -8.20 6.16 6.21
C GLY A 220 -6.82 5.84 6.79
N CYS A 221 -6.43 4.57 6.91
CA CYS A 221 -5.11 4.17 7.42
C CYS A 221 -4.34 3.33 6.38
N VAL A 222 -4.41 2.01 6.45
CA VAL A 222 -3.66 1.07 5.61
C VAL A 222 -4.30 0.84 4.24
N GLY A 223 -5.53 1.32 4.02
CA GLY A 223 -6.29 1.12 2.79
C GLY A 223 -5.68 1.79 1.56
N PRO A 224 -6.31 1.62 0.38
CA PRO A 224 -5.66 1.84 -0.89
C PRO A 224 -5.31 3.33 -1.12
N PRO A 225 -4.02 3.69 -1.25
CA PRO A 225 -3.61 4.91 -1.92
C PRO A 225 -3.91 4.73 -3.41
N ASN A 226 -4.14 5.83 -4.11
CA ASN A 226 -4.26 5.74 -5.55
C ASN A 226 -2.88 5.48 -6.17
N LEU A 227 -2.51 4.22 -6.42
CA LEU A 227 -1.19 3.85 -6.98
C LEU A 227 -1.16 3.72 -8.50
N ARG A 228 -2.33 3.75 -9.14
CA ARG A 228 -2.40 3.67 -10.60
C ARG A 228 -2.16 5.04 -11.20
N VAL A 229 -1.37 5.08 -12.28
CA VAL A 229 -1.24 6.25 -13.15
C VAL A 229 -2.64 6.70 -13.55
N ALA A 230 -2.87 8.02 -13.57
CA ALA A 230 -4.18 8.68 -13.61
C ALA A 230 -4.96 8.52 -14.93
N ILE A 231 -5.07 7.31 -15.46
CA ILE A 231 -5.70 7.05 -16.75
C ILE A 231 -7.13 6.55 -16.57
N HIS A 232 -7.44 5.79 -15.50
CA HIS A 232 -8.83 5.36 -15.24
C HIS A 232 -9.09 5.17 -13.74
N HIS A 233 -9.87 6.09 -13.16
CA HIS A 233 -10.64 5.82 -11.95
C HIS A 233 -11.96 5.19 -12.39
N ASP A 234 -12.11 3.88 -12.19
CA ASP A 234 -13.38 3.20 -12.38
C ASP A 234 -14.10 3.11 -11.02
N PRO A 235 -15.12 3.96 -10.76
CA PRO A 235 -15.86 3.96 -9.51
C PRO A 235 -16.72 2.69 -9.31
N ASP A 236 -16.93 1.87 -10.34
CA ASP A 236 -17.80 0.69 -10.33
C ASP A 236 -17.06 -0.63 -10.05
N LEU A 237 -15.84 -0.58 -9.51
CA LEU A 237 -15.12 -1.75 -8.99
C LEU A 237 -15.86 -2.34 -7.77
N GLY A 238 -16.88 -3.17 -8.04
CA GLY A 238 -17.70 -3.90 -7.06
C GLY A 238 -16.95 -4.92 -6.18
N ARG A 239 -15.62 -4.96 -6.26
CA ARG A 239 -14.76 -5.51 -5.22
C ARG A 239 -13.78 -4.41 -4.84
N GLY A 240 -14.01 -3.76 -3.70
CA GLY A 240 -13.03 -2.87 -3.11
C GLY A 240 -11.67 -3.56 -3.05
N TYR A 241 -10.60 -2.82 -3.36
CA TYR A 241 -9.24 -3.33 -3.18
C TYR A 241 -9.13 -3.99 -1.80
N LYS A 242 -8.51 -5.18 -1.73
CA LYS A 242 -8.26 -5.83 -0.45
C LYS A 242 -7.51 -4.82 0.42
N ILE A 243 -8.15 -4.39 1.49
CA ILE A 243 -7.52 -3.50 2.46
C ILE A 243 -6.46 -4.33 3.17
N PRO A 244 -5.19 -3.86 3.20
CA PRO A 244 -4.15 -4.53 3.95
C PRO A 244 -4.49 -4.67 5.43
N ASP A 245 -3.95 -5.70 6.07
CA ASP A 245 -4.19 -5.94 7.49
C ASP A 245 -3.45 -4.91 8.37
N LYS A 246 -4.21 -4.19 9.20
CA LYS A 246 -3.68 -3.16 10.09
C LYS A 246 -2.63 -3.70 11.05
N ALA A 247 -2.91 -4.83 11.71
CA ALA A 247 -2.03 -5.37 12.74
C ALA A 247 -0.72 -5.89 12.15
N ALA A 248 -0.74 -6.49 10.97
CA ALA A 248 0.45 -6.90 10.23
C ALA A 248 1.29 -5.67 9.83
N THR A 249 0.66 -4.61 9.32
CA THR A 249 1.34 -3.35 9.00
C THR A 249 1.95 -2.68 10.24
N MET A 250 1.23 -2.65 11.36
CA MET A 250 1.74 -2.11 12.63
C MET A 250 2.92 -2.94 13.15
N CYS A 251 2.87 -4.27 13.03
CA CYS A 251 3.96 -5.14 13.44
C CYS A 251 5.25 -4.80 12.66
N LEU A 252 5.14 -4.65 11.34
CA LEU A 252 6.27 -4.27 10.49
C LEU A 252 6.83 -2.88 10.84
N LEU A 253 5.98 -1.86 11.00
CA LEU A 253 6.42 -0.50 11.36
C LEU A 253 7.05 -0.44 12.75
N LYS A 254 6.51 -1.17 13.74
CA LYS A 254 7.11 -1.25 15.07
C LYS A 254 8.47 -1.91 15.03
N GLY A 255 8.60 -3.04 14.33
CA GLY A 255 9.90 -3.69 14.14
C GLY A 255 10.92 -2.77 13.47
N TRP A 256 10.45 -1.95 12.52
CA TRP A 256 11.29 -0.98 11.84
C TRP A 256 11.75 0.16 12.76
N LEU A 257 10.84 0.72 13.55
CA LEU A 257 11.10 1.86 14.45
C LEU A 257 11.77 1.47 15.77
N ALA A 258 11.71 0.19 16.18
CA ALA A 258 12.31 -0.30 17.41
C ALA A 258 13.85 -0.29 17.38
N VAL A 259 14.45 -0.20 16.19
CA VAL A 259 15.89 -0.04 16.06
C VAL A 259 16.23 1.42 16.35
N SER A 260 16.68 1.68 17.59
CA SER A 260 17.22 2.99 17.95
C SER A 260 18.42 3.30 17.05
N PRO A 261 18.57 4.54 16.55
CA PRO A 261 19.82 4.94 15.92
C PRO A 261 20.92 4.82 16.97
N GLY A 262 21.86 3.90 16.73
CA GLY A 262 23.10 3.81 17.49
C GLY A 262 24.04 4.97 17.18
#